data_AF-A0A5Z3C9Z5-F1
#
_entry.id   AF-A0A5Z3C9Z5-F1
#
_cell.length_a   1.000
_cell.length_b   1.000
_cell.length_c   1.000
_cell.angle_alpha   90.00
_cell.angle_beta   90.00
_cell.angle_gamma   90.00
#
_symmetry.space_group_name_H-M   'P 1'
#
loop_
_entity.id
_entity.type
_entity.pdbx_description
1 polymer ?
#
loop_
_entity_poly.entity_id
_entity_poly.type
_entity_poly.pdbx_seq_one_letter_code
_entity_poly.pdbx_strand_id
1 'polypeptide(L)' 'CITKGEEIFTISENESTFIPANTVHTLKNPATIPLELIEIQSGTYLAEDDIIRLEKHSGYLE' A
#
# COMPACT_ATOMS: atom_id res chain seq x y z
N CYS A 1 -6.75 5.36 -3.29
CA CYS A 1 -5.73 5.67 -4.32
C CYS A 1 -4.47 4.87 -3.98
N ILE A 2 -3.98 4.10 -4.95
CA ILE A 2 -2.81 3.24 -4.83
C ILE A 2 -1.74 3.77 -5.77
N THR A 3 -0.51 3.87 -5.31
CA THR A 3 0.68 3.98 -6.15
C THR A 3 1.42 2.64 -6.08
N LYS A 4 1.76 2.06 -7.22
CA LYS A 4 2.48 0.78 -7.34
C LYS A 4 3.54 0.94 -8.43
N GLY A 5 4.80 1.12 -8.02
CA GLY A 5 5.86 1.55 -8.95
C GLY A 5 5.50 2.87 -9.61
N GLU A 6 5.38 2.86 -10.94
CA GLU A 6 5.00 4.03 -11.75
C GLU A 6 3.48 4.15 -11.97
N GLU A 7 2.71 3.11 -11.64
CA GLU A 7 1.27 3.08 -11.85
C GLU A 7 0.55 3.78 -10.69
N ILE A 8 -0.44 4.63 -11.03
CA ILE A 8 -1.34 5.26 -10.07
C ILE A 8 -2.78 4.94 -10.48
N PHE A 9 -3.53 4.34 -9.56
CA PHE A 9 -4.91 3.94 -9.82
C PHE A 9 -5.76 3.94 -8.54
N THR A 10 -7.06 3.74 -8.69
CA THR A 10 -8.00 3.61 -7.56
C THR A 10 -8.63 2.23 -7.60
N ILE A 11 -8.82 1.66 -6.43
CA ILE A 11 -9.60 0.44 -6.21
C ILE A 11 -10.78 0.79 -5.29
N SER A 12 -11.88 0.10 -5.49
CA SER A 12 -13.13 0.21 -4.72
C SER A 12 -13.23 -0.91 -3.68
N GLU A 13 -14.29 -0.87 -2.86
CA GLU A 13 -14.59 -1.95 -1.94
C GLU A 13 -14.68 -3.32 -2.67
N ASN A 14 -14.14 -4.37 -2.05
CA ASN A 14 -14.04 -5.73 -2.61
C ASN A 14 -13.13 -5.88 -3.83
N GLU A 15 -12.42 -4.83 -4.25
CA GLU A 15 -11.35 -4.93 -5.23
C GLU A 15 -10.00 -5.20 -4.56
N SER A 16 -9.12 -5.89 -5.28
CA SER A 16 -7.77 -6.20 -4.80
C SER A 16 -6.74 -5.93 -5.89
N THR A 17 -5.49 -5.78 -5.47
CA THR A 17 -4.37 -5.66 -6.39
C THR A 17 -3.18 -6.43 -5.85
N PHE A 18 -2.41 -7.03 -6.75
CA PHE A 18 -1.19 -7.73 -6.39
C PHE A 18 -0.01 -6.75 -6.41
N ILE A 19 0.79 -6.78 -5.36
CA ILE A 19 2.04 -6.02 -5.25
C ILE A 19 3.20 -7.00 -5.47
N PRO A 20 3.92 -6.91 -6.61
CA PRO A 20 5.09 -7.75 -6.83
C PRO A 20 6.21 -7.44 -5.83
N ALA A 21 7.03 -8.44 -5.52
CA ALA A 21 8.23 -8.27 -4.70
C ALA A 21 9.10 -7.12 -5.24
N ASN A 22 9.77 -6.41 -4.34
CA ASN A 22 10.62 -5.25 -4.65
C ASN A 22 9.89 -4.06 -5.30
N THR A 23 8.55 -4.03 -5.27
CA THR A 23 7.77 -2.89 -5.78
C THR A 23 7.44 -1.92 -4.66
N VAL A 24 7.98 -0.70 -4.76
CA VAL A 24 7.57 0.40 -3.89
C VAL A 24 6.11 0.73 -4.15
N HIS A 25 5.33 0.81 -3.09
CA HIS A 25 3.91 1.11 -3.18
C HIS A 25 3.45 1.94 -1.98
N THR A 26 2.31 2.61 -2.13
CA THR A 26 1.66 3.35 -1.06
C THR A 26 0.15 3.36 -1.26
N LEU A 27 -0.59 3.41 -0.15
CA LEU A 27 -2.03 3.54 -0.14
C LEU A 27 -2.41 4.87 0.50
N LYS A 28 -3.27 5.63 -0.18
CA LYS A 28 -3.94 6.82 0.35
C LYS A 28 -5.44 6.57 0.34
N ASN A 29 -6.09 6.70 1.50
CA ASN A 29 -7.55 6.74 1.61
C ASN A 29 -8.04 8.18 1.35
N PRO A 30 -8.69 8.47 0.21
CA PRO A 30 -9.26 9.80 -0.04
C PRO A 30 -10.65 9.99 0.59
N ALA A 31 -11.27 8.91 1.08
CA ALA A 31 -12.62 8.96 1.61
C ALA A 31 -12.64 9.52 3.04
N THR A 32 -13.80 10.02 3.43
CA THR A 32 -14.05 10.52 4.80
C THR A 32 -14.41 9.39 5.77
N ILE A 33 -14.67 8.19 5.27
CA ILE A 33 -14.92 6.98 6.07
C ILE A 33 -13.60 6.23 6.33
N PRO A 34 -13.46 5.56 7.49
CA PRO A 34 -12.33 4.67 7.75
C PRO A 34 -12.22 3.59 6.67
N LEU A 35 -10.98 3.29 6.27
CA LEU A 35 -10.69 2.20 5.35
C LEU A 35 -10.29 0.97 6.16
N GLU A 36 -10.95 -0.16 5.88
CA GLU A 36 -10.52 -1.48 6.34
C GLU A 36 -9.75 -2.17 5.20
N LEU A 37 -8.56 -2.66 5.53
CA LEU A 37 -7.62 -3.28 4.59
C LEU A 37 -7.21 -4.64 5.13
N ILE A 38 -7.16 -5.63 4.24
CA ILE A 38 -6.48 -6.91 4.48
C ILE A 38 -5.23 -6.94 3.60
N GLU A 39 -4.07 -7.00 4.24
CA GLU A 39 -2.80 -7.25 3.57
C GLU A 39 -2.43 -8.72 3.72
N ILE A 40 -2.13 -9.39 2.61
CA ILE A 40 -1.69 -10.78 2.59
C ILE A 40 -0.29 -10.83 2.01
N GLN A 41 0.68 -11.22 2.84
CA GLN A 41 2.04 -11.46 2.40
C GLN A 41 2.20 -12.94 2.06
N SER A 42 2.75 -13.21 0.88
CA SER A 42 2.94 -14.57 0.36
C SER A 42 4.39 -14.76 -0.07
N GLY A 43 5.07 -15.76 0.49
CA GLY A 43 6.48 -16.02 0.22
C GLY A 43 7.01 -17.18 1.04
N THR A 44 8.24 -17.61 0.75
CA THR A 44 8.92 -18.69 1.50
C THR A 44 9.61 -18.18 2.77
N TYR A 45 9.84 -16.87 2.86
CA TYR A 45 10.40 -16.19 4.03
C TYR A 45 9.59 -14.92 4.25
N LEU A 46 9.03 -14.76 5.46
CA LEU A 46 8.18 -13.64 5.84
C LEU A 46 8.61 -13.20 7.23
N ALA A 47 9.45 -12.18 7.29
CA ALA A 47 9.94 -11.62 8.53
C ALA A 47 10.07 -10.10 8.40
N GLU A 48 10.15 -9.39 9.52
CA GLU A 48 10.16 -7.93 9.51
C GLU A 48 11.41 -7.34 8.83
N ASP A 49 12.50 -8.09 8.81
CA ASP A 49 13.75 -7.71 8.15
C ASP A 49 13.67 -7.78 6.62
N ASP A 50 12.68 -8.49 6.06
CA ASP A 50 12.40 -8.53 4.63
C ASP A 50 11.54 -7.33 4.16
N ILE A 51 11.02 -6.53 5.09
CA ILE A 51 10.12 -5.42 4.79
C ILE A 51 10.82 -4.08 5.01
N ILE A 52 11.12 -3.39 3.90
CA ILE A 52 11.61 -2.02 3.94
C ILE A 52 10.43 -1.06 4.05
N ARG A 53 10.19 -0.54 5.26
CA ARG A 53 9.19 0.51 5.49
C ARG A 53 9.79 1.88 5.13
N LEU A 54 9.30 2.45 4.04
CA LEU A 54 9.69 3.80 3.63
C LEU A 54 8.87 4.82 4.42
N GLU A 55 9.54 5.71 5.14
CA GLU A 55 8.86 6.84 5.74
C GLU A 55 8.45 7.83 4.66
N LYS A 56 7.16 7.86 4.34
CA LYS A 56 6.58 8.97 3.60
C LYS A 56 6.18 10.03 4.62
N HIS A 57 7.03 11.05 4.79
CA HIS A 57 6.69 12.25 5.55
C HIS A 57 5.50 12.93 4.85
N SER A 58 4.29 12.62 5.30
CA SER A 58 3.15 13.52 5.14
C SER A 58 3.33 14.60 6.19
N GLY A 59 4.09 15.65 5.86
CA GLY A 59 3.82 16.93 6.50
C GLY A 59 2.34 17.21 6.28
N TYR A 60 1.55 17.24 7.36
CA TYR A 60 0.36 18.05 7.35
C TYR A 60 0.84 19.47 7.04
N LEU A 61 0.72 19.87 5.77
CA LEU A 61 0.65 21.25 5.38
C LEU A 61 -0.72 21.39 4.73
N GLU A 62 -1.52 22.22 5.40
CA GLU A 62 -2.79 22.87 5.05
C GLU A 62 -3.37 22.58 3.65
#